data_AF-D3H7A0-F1
#
_entry.id   AF-D3H7A0-F1
#
_cell.length_a   1.000
_cell.length_b   1.000
_cell.length_c   1.000
_cell.angle_alpha   90.00
_cell.angle_beta   90.00
_cell.angle_gamma   90.00
#
_symmetry.space_group_name_H-M   'P 1'
#
loop_
_entity.id
_entity.type
_entity.pdbx_description
1 polymer ?
#
loop_
_entity_poly.entity_id
_entity_poly.type
_entity_poly.pdbx_seq_one_letter_code
_entity_poly.pdbx_strand_id
1 'polypeptide(L)'
;MAVISTQTRKVTDLPQANQVNNSDNIMIHDGRGLKKVSVQTFKNGVSPTPTTATAGSNGVVRPDNSTLTVDSSGVLRVNRLALNIPSLPSETVAHKLINQNGNQQMKYWYGSKAQYEAVRTKEPNTIYDVYE
;
A
#
# COMPACT_ATOMS: atom_id res chain seq x y z
N MET A 1 -24.96 49.81 -34.05
CA MET A 1 -23.79 49.54 -33.17
C MET A 1 -24.30 49.03 -31.84
N ALA A 2 -23.99 47.79 -31.46
CA ALA A 2 -24.24 47.32 -30.10
C ALA A 2 -23.03 47.73 -29.25
N VAL A 3 -23.21 48.67 -28.32
CA VAL A 3 -22.17 49.04 -27.36
C VAL A 3 -22.16 47.96 -26.28
N ILE A 4 -21.09 47.15 -26.23
CA ILE A 4 -20.90 46.18 -25.16
C ILE A 4 -20.42 46.95 -23.93
N SER A 5 -21.26 47.01 -22.89
CA SER A 5 -20.90 47.58 -21.59
C SER A 5 -20.12 46.55 -20.76
N THR A 6 -18.90 46.86 -20.37
CA THR A 6 -18.10 46.05 -19.44
C THR A 6 -18.39 46.50 -18.01
N GLN A 7 -19.42 45.94 -17.39
CA GLN A 7 -19.74 46.24 -15.99
C GLN A 7 -18.86 45.41 -15.04
N THR A 8 -18.03 46.07 -14.23
CA THR A 8 -17.24 45.43 -13.18
C THR A 8 -18.11 45.29 -11.92
N ARG A 9 -18.19 44.07 -11.35
CA ARG A 9 -18.87 43.80 -10.06
C ARG A 9 -17.84 43.41 -9.01
N LYS A 10 -18.15 43.62 -7.72
CA LYS A 10 -17.31 43.08 -6.64
C LYS A 10 -17.40 41.55 -6.66
N VAL A 11 -16.32 40.86 -6.28
CA VAL A 11 -16.27 39.39 -6.28
C VAL A 11 -17.37 38.79 -5.40
N THR A 12 -17.72 39.46 -4.30
CA THR A 12 -18.81 39.07 -3.39
C THR A 12 -20.19 39.09 -4.04
N ASP A 13 -20.34 39.86 -5.12
CA ASP A 13 -21.61 40.05 -5.82
C ASP A 13 -21.71 39.13 -7.05
N LEU A 14 -20.69 38.31 -7.30
CA LEU A 14 -20.71 37.23 -8.28
C LEU A 14 -21.28 35.94 -7.64
N PRO A 15 -21.92 35.05 -8.43
CA PRO A 15 -22.32 33.74 -7.94
C PRO A 15 -21.14 33.00 -7.30
N GLN A 16 -21.28 32.63 -6.04
CA GLN A 16 -20.24 31.93 -5.30
C GLN A 16 -20.34 30.42 -5.57
N ALA A 17 -19.21 29.71 -5.52
CA ALA A 17 -19.18 28.27 -5.83
C ALA A 17 -20.06 27.42 -4.91
N ASN A 18 -20.28 27.85 -3.66
CA ASN A 18 -21.16 27.19 -2.70
C ASN A 18 -22.67 27.36 -3.00
N GLN A 19 -23.03 28.26 -3.93
CA GLN A 19 -24.40 28.46 -4.42
C GLN A 19 -24.70 27.63 -5.68
N VAL A 20 -23.73 26.86 -6.17
CA VAL A 20 -23.86 26.04 -7.39
C VAL A 20 -24.17 24.59 -7.02
N ASN A 21 -25.32 24.11 -7.47
CA ASN A 21 -25.87 22.79 -7.20
C ASN A 21 -25.65 21.82 -8.38
N ASN A 22 -25.88 20.52 -8.16
CA ASN A 22 -25.68 19.51 -9.21
C ASN A 22 -26.61 19.67 -10.42
N SER A 23 -27.77 20.30 -10.23
CA SER A 23 -28.75 20.60 -11.29
C SER A 23 -28.39 21.82 -12.14
N ASP A 24 -27.40 22.61 -11.71
CA ASP A 24 -27.00 23.80 -12.44
C ASP A 24 -26.15 23.45 -13.66
N ASN A 25 -26.00 24.43 -14.55
CA ASN A 25 -25.08 24.35 -15.68
C ASN A 25 -23.93 25.33 -15.48
N ILE A 26 -22.72 24.89 -15.81
CA ILE A 26 -21.52 25.72 -15.85
C ILE A 26 -21.07 25.94 -17.30
N MET A 27 -20.42 27.07 -17.53
CA MET A 27 -19.71 27.35 -18.77
C MET A 27 -18.22 27.10 -18.54
N ILE A 28 -17.63 26.24 -19.36
CA ILE A 28 -16.20 25.91 -19.33
C ILE A 28 -15.54 26.56 -20.54
N HIS A 29 -14.43 27.25 -20.33
CA HIS A 29 -13.58 27.76 -21.40
C HIS A 29 -12.37 26.84 -21.58
N ASP A 30 -12.18 26.27 -22.77
CA ASP A 30 -11.09 25.32 -23.06
C ASP A 30 -10.11 25.83 -24.13
N GLY A 31 -10.05 27.14 -24.37
CA GLY A 31 -9.21 27.77 -25.39
C GLY A 31 -9.74 27.65 -26.82
N ARG A 32 -10.77 26.81 -27.06
CA ARG A 32 -11.49 26.71 -28.36
C ARG A 32 -12.87 27.37 -28.31
N GLY A 33 -13.24 27.94 -27.17
CA GLY A 33 -14.52 28.61 -26.94
C GLY A 33 -15.16 28.18 -25.63
N LEU A 34 -16.45 28.52 -25.50
CA LEU A 34 -17.26 28.24 -24.33
C LEU A 34 -18.12 26.99 -24.55
N LYS A 35 -18.10 26.06 -23.60
CA LYS A 35 -18.93 24.84 -23.59
C LYS A 35 -19.85 24.87 -22.38
N LYS A 36 -21.14 24.58 -22.58
CA LYS A 36 -22.11 24.42 -21.49
C LYS A 36 -22.11 22.96 -21.04
N VAL A 37 -21.93 22.72 -19.74
CA VAL A 37 -21.93 21.38 -19.14
C VAL A 37 -22.74 21.43 -17.85
N SER A 38 -23.53 20.38 -17.55
CA SER A 38 -24.17 20.29 -16.24
C SER A 38 -23.11 20.05 -15.16
N VAL A 39 -23.32 20.60 -13.97
CA VAL A 39 -22.41 20.42 -12.84
C VAL A 39 -22.25 18.93 -12.50
N GLN A 40 -23.34 18.16 -12.56
CA GLN A 40 -23.31 16.72 -12.34
C GLN A 40 -22.44 16.00 -13.37
N THR A 41 -22.59 16.31 -14.66
CA THR A 41 -21.80 15.66 -15.72
C THR A 41 -20.31 16.01 -15.59
N PHE A 42 -19.98 17.26 -15.27
CA PHE A 42 -18.59 17.66 -15.02
C PHE A 42 -17.98 16.90 -13.83
N LYS A 43 -18.71 16.83 -12.70
CA LYS A 43 -18.28 16.07 -11.51
C LYS A 43 -18.15 14.57 -11.78
N ASN A 44 -19.02 13.99 -12.61
CA ASN A 44 -18.95 12.57 -12.96
C ASN A 44 -17.81 12.27 -13.95
N GLY A 45 -17.55 13.18 -14.90
CA GLY A 45 -16.48 13.04 -15.88
C GLY A 45 -15.09 13.21 -15.26
N VAL A 46 -14.99 13.92 -14.15
CA VAL A 46 -13.82 13.94 -13.27
C VAL A 46 -14.05 12.88 -12.20
N SER A 47 -13.86 11.59 -12.51
CA SER A 47 -14.00 10.53 -11.49
C SER A 47 -13.06 10.86 -10.31
N PRO A 48 -13.59 11.24 -9.12
CA PRO A 48 -12.73 11.62 -8.00
C PRO A 48 -12.07 10.38 -7.38
N THR A 49 -12.51 9.19 -7.78
CA THR A 49 -12.08 7.93 -7.22
C THR A 49 -11.48 7.09 -8.35
N PRO A 50 -10.14 7.00 -8.44
CA PRO A 50 -9.51 6.02 -9.32
C PRO A 50 -9.96 4.61 -8.94
N THR A 51 -9.99 3.69 -9.91
CA THR A 51 -10.39 2.29 -9.68
C THR A 51 -9.53 1.69 -8.58
N THR A 52 -10.12 0.93 -7.65
CA THR A 52 -9.37 0.21 -6.63
C THR A 52 -8.68 -0.99 -7.25
N ALA A 53 -7.40 -1.21 -6.93
CA ALA A 53 -6.69 -2.40 -7.35
C ALA A 53 -7.35 -3.66 -6.77
N THR A 54 -7.47 -4.72 -7.57
CA THR A 54 -7.85 -6.06 -7.10
C THR A 54 -6.75 -7.06 -7.47
N ALA A 55 -6.87 -8.31 -7.04
CA ALA A 55 -5.93 -9.36 -7.45
C ALA A 55 -5.89 -9.57 -8.99
N GLY A 56 -6.96 -9.21 -9.70
CA GLY A 56 -7.10 -9.43 -11.15
C GLY A 56 -7.16 -8.16 -11.99
N SER A 57 -7.07 -6.96 -11.38
CA SER A 57 -7.19 -5.70 -12.11
C SER A 57 -6.32 -4.59 -11.53
N ASN A 58 -5.70 -3.82 -12.43
CA ASN A 58 -4.92 -2.64 -12.07
C ASN A 58 -5.82 -1.54 -11.49
N GLY A 59 -5.29 -0.81 -10.51
CA GLY A 59 -5.97 0.31 -9.86
C GLY A 59 -5.07 0.96 -8.80
N VAL A 60 -5.63 1.87 -8.01
CA VAL A 60 -4.97 2.49 -6.86
C VAL A 60 -5.14 1.59 -5.63
N VAL A 61 -4.03 1.34 -4.94
CA VAL A 61 -4.02 0.67 -3.63
C VAL A 61 -4.31 1.72 -2.56
N ARG A 62 -5.36 1.49 -1.75
CA ARG A 62 -5.70 2.33 -0.59
C ARG A 62 -5.43 1.53 0.69
N PRO A 63 -4.49 1.97 1.54
CA PRO A 63 -4.27 1.37 2.85
C PRO A 63 -5.54 1.43 3.69
N ASP A 64 -5.89 0.30 4.30
CA ASP A 64 -7.14 0.08 5.04
C ASP A 64 -6.95 0.18 6.57
N ASN A 65 -5.70 0.44 7.00
CA ASN A 65 -5.27 0.42 8.40
C ASN A 65 -5.46 -0.94 9.10
N SER A 66 -5.86 -1.99 8.35
CA SER A 66 -6.06 -3.34 8.82
C SER A 66 -4.94 -4.24 8.32
N THR A 67 -4.81 -4.39 7.00
CA THR A 67 -3.80 -5.22 6.34
C THR A 67 -2.66 -4.40 5.75
N LEU A 68 -2.94 -3.17 5.31
CA LEU A 68 -1.97 -2.20 4.81
C LEU A 68 -2.10 -0.88 5.58
N THR A 69 -0.96 -0.31 5.99
CA THR A 69 -0.87 0.96 6.69
C THR A 69 0.05 1.93 5.94
N VAL A 70 -0.05 3.23 6.25
CA VAL A 70 0.96 4.23 5.89
C VAL A 70 1.58 4.72 7.19
N ASP A 71 2.91 4.65 7.31
CA ASP A 71 3.59 5.18 8.49
C ASP A 71 3.76 6.71 8.42
N SER A 72 4.26 7.31 9.49
CA SER A 72 4.45 8.77 9.57
C SER A 72 5.46 9.32 8.55
N SER A 73 6.26 8.47 7.91
CA SER A 73 7.18 8.85 6.83
C SER A 73 6.55 8.77 5.43
N GLY A 74 5.27 8.40 5.34
CA GLY A 74 4.56 8.26 4.08
C GLY A 74 4.81 6.94 3.36
N VAL A 75 5.39 5.95 4.03
CA VAL A 75 5.72 4.65 3.42
C VAL A 75 4.58 3.67 3.63
N LEU A 76 4.20 2.97 2.55
CA LEU A 76 3.27 1.84 2.57
C LEU A 76 3.88 0.65 3.31
N ARG A 77 3.17 0.13 4.30
CA ARG A 77 3.60 -1.03 5.10
C ARG A 77 2.50 -2.07 5.17
N VAL A 78 2.92 -3.31 5.37
CA VAL A 78 2.04 -4.44 5.66
C VAL A 78 1.85 -4.54 7.17
N ASN A 79 0.60 -4.62 7.64
CA ASN A 79 0.29 -4.97 9.01
C ASN A 79 0.44 -6.49 9.18
N ARG A 80 1.65 -6.88 9.58
CA ARG A 80 2.03 -8.29 9.75
C ARG A 80 1.19 -9.01 10.80
N LEU A 81 0.79 -8.32 11.86
CA LEU A 81 -0.04 -8.89 12.93
C LEU A 81 -1.42 -9.28 12.40
N ALA A 82 -2.07 -8.38 11.66
CA ALA A 82 -3.40 -8.63 11.08
C ALA A 82 -3.39 -9.75 10.02
N LEU A 83 -2.27 -9.93 9.31
CA LEU A 83 -2.10 -11.01 8.34
C LEU A 83 -1.54 -12.30 8.96
N ASN A 84 -1.40 -12.36 10.28
CA ASN A 84 -0.80 -13.50 10.99
C ASN A 84 0.60 -13.87 10.45
N ILE A 85 1.29 -12.90 9.85
CA ILE A 85 2.67 -13.06 9.38
C ILE A 85 3.52 -12.91 10.64
N PRO A 86 4.21 -13.97 11.09
CA PRO A 86 4.96 -13.92 12.33
C PRO A 86 5.93 -12.75 12.31
N SER A 87 5.85 -11.86 13.31
CA SER A 87 6.84 -10.80 13.53
C SER A 87 8.10 -11.47 14.06
N LEU A 88 8.85 -12.09 13.16
CA LEU A 88 10.23 -12.43 13.49
C LEU A 88 10.94 -11.08 13.67
N PRO A 89 11.51 -10.80 14.86
CA PRO A 89 12.42 -9.67 14.97
C PRO A 89 13.49 -9.89 13.90
N SER A 90 13.81 -8.82 13.17
CA SER A 90 14.96 -8.78 12.27
C SER A 90 16.09 -9.63 12.84
N GLU A 91 16.58 -10.61 12.07
CA GLU A 91 17.85 -11.29 12.36
C GLU A 91 17.95 -12.17 13.62
N THR A 92 16.87 -12.80 14.05
CA THR A 92 17.05 -14.25 14.27
C THR A 92 16.80 -14.95 12.94
N VAL A 93 17.85 -14.92 12.11
CA VAL A 93 18.32 -16.17 11.49
C VAL A 93 18.68 -17.11 12.65
N ALA A 94 17.70 -17.50 13.48
CA ALA A 94 17.80 -18.74 14.18
C ALA A 94 17.68 -19.72 13.03
N HIS A 95 18.83 -20.16 12.54
CA HIS A 95 19.08 -21.15 11.53
C HIS A 95 18.14 -22.36 11.72
N LYS A 96 16.86 -22.19 11.37
CA LYS A 96 15.83 -23.20 11.43
C LYS A 96 16.05 -24.03 10.19
N LEU A 97 17.12 -24.81 10.24
CA LEU A 97 17.28 -25.96 9.39
C LEU A 97 16.14 -26.89 9.81
N ILE A 98 15.14 -27.01 8.96
CA ILE A 98 13.99 -27.88 9.18
C ILE A 98 14.25 -29.15 8.38
N ASN A 99 14.07 -30.29 9.03
CA ASN A 99 14.10 -31.59 8.37
C ASN A 99 12.92 -31.69 7.39
N GLN A 100 13.18 -32.00 6.11
CA GLN A 100 12.16 -32.21 5.07
C GLN A 100 11.28 -33.44 5.33
N ASN A 101 11.77 -34.40 6.09
CA ASN A 101 11.07 -35.59 6.54
C ASN A 101 10.44 -35.37 7.93
N GLY A 102 9.34 -34.61 7.98
CA GLY A 102 8.52 -34.46 9.20
C GLY A 102 8.56 -33.07 9.84
N ASN A 103 9.14 -32.07 9.18
CA ASN A 103 9.10 -30.66 9.58
C ASN A 103 9.64 -30.39 11.00
N GLN A 104 10.55 -31.22 11.49
CA GLN A 104 11.19 -31.03 12.79
C GLN A 104 12.35 -30.05 12.68
N GLN A 105 12.53 -29.22 13.71
CA GLN A 105 13.66 -28.30 13.79
C GLN A 105 14.96 -29.07 14.12
N MET A 106 15.99 -28.81 13.33
CA MET A 106 17.34 -29.31 13.58
C MET A 106 18.09 -28.38 14.53
N LYS A 107 18.86 -28.96 15.44
CA LYS A 107 19.89 -28.31 16.25
C LYS A 107 21.19 -28.22 15.44
N TYR A 108 22.09 -27.35 15.86
CA TYR A 108 23.42 -27.21 15.27
C TYR A 108 24.47 -27.38 16.37
N TRP A 109 25.49 -28.21 16.10
CA TRP A 109 26.63 -28.46 16.96
C TRP A 109 27.91 -28.21 16.15
N TYR A 110 28.91 -27.58 16.77
CA TYR A 110 30.20 -27.30 16.16
C TYR A 110 31.34 -27.71 17.08
N GLY A 111 32.37 -28.37 16.55
CA GLY A 111 33.52 -28.80 17.33
C GLY A 111 34.55 -29.58 16.53
N SER A 112 35.68 -29.88 17.16
CA SER A 112 36.75 -30.68 16.55
C SER A 112 36.33 -32.14 16.39
N LYS A 113 37.03 -32.87 15.51
CA LYS A 113 36.85 -34.31 15.32
C LYS A 113 36.97 -35.11 16.61
N ALA A 114 37.96 -34.80 17.46
CA ALA A 114 38.12 -35.46 18.76
C ALA A 114 36.91 -35.23 19.68
N GLN A 115 36.37 -34.01 19.69
CA GLN A 115 35.16 -33.67 20.46
C GLN A 115 33.93 -34.36 19.89
N TYR A 116 33.81 -34.44 18.56
CA TYR A 116 32.72 -35.15 17.90
C TYR A 116 32.75 -36.62 18.30
N GLU A 117 33.87 -37.32 18.15
CA GLU A 117 33.99 -38.74 18.51
C GLU A 117 33.73 -39.02 19.99
N ALA A 118 34.07 -38.08 20.89
CA ALA A 118 33.79 -38.19 22.31
C ALA A 118 32.29 -38.09 22.68
N VAL A 119 31.42 -37.58 21.79
CA VAL A 119 29.97 -37.54 22.03
C VAL A 119 29.42 -38.97 22.03
N ARG A 120 28.99 -39.46 23.20
CA ARG A 120 28.53 -40.85 23.41
C ARG A 120 27.34 -41.25 22.52
N THR A 121 26.40 -40.34 22.29
CA THR A 121 25.19 -40.59 21.49
C THR A 121 24.97 -39.43 20.55
N LYS A 122 24.92 -39.70 19.24
CA LYS A 122 24.61 -38.65 18.25
C LYS A 122 23.11 -38.44 18.20
N GLU A 123 22.67 -37.20 18.41
CA GLU A 123 21.25 -36.86 18.36
C GLU A 123 20.78 -36.79 16.90
N PRO A 124 19.69 -37.49 16.50
CA PRO A 124 19.20 -37.50 15.12
C PRO A 124 18.78 -36.13 14.57
N ASN A 125 18.36 -35.21 15.46
CA ASN A 125 17.91 -33.87 15.10
C ASN A 125 19.03 -32.83 15.28
N THR A 126 20.30 -33.20 15.06
CA THR A 126 21.46 -32.30 15.20
C THR A 126 22.36 -32.40 13.97
N ILE A 127 22.68 -31.25 13.38
CA ILE A 127 23.72 -31.13 12.35
C ILE A 127 25.04 -30.91 13.07
N TYR A 128 25.99 -31.81 12.85
CA TYR A 128 27.33 -31.75 13.42
C TYR A 128 28.30 -31.18 12.38
N ASP A 129 28.75 -29.94 12.60
CA ASP A 129 29.78 -29.28 11.81
C ASP A 129 31.14 -29.52 12.47
N VAL A 130 31.91 -30.45 11.89
CA VAL A 130 33.12 -30.99 12.49
C VAL A 130 34.34 -30.48 11.73
N TYR A 131 35.27 -29.82 12.43
CA TYR A 131 36.57 -29.46 11.86
C TYR A 131 37.66 -30.45 12.29
N GLU A 132 38.70 -30.59 11.46
CA GLU A 132 39.88 -31.45 11.73
C GLU A 132 40.76 -30.88 12.84
#